data_AF-D8M8Z1-F1
#
_entry.id   AF-D8M8Z1-F1
#
_cell.length_a   1.000
_cell.length_b   1.000
_cell.length_c   1.000
_cell.angle_alpha   90.00
_cell.angle_beta   90.00
_cell.angle_gamma   90.00
#
_symmetry.space_group_name_H-M   'P 1'
#
loop_
_entity.id
_entity.type
_entity.pdbx_description
1 polymer ?
#
loop_
_entity_poly.entity_id
_entity_poly.type
_entity_poly.pdbx_seq_one_letter_code
_entity_poly.pdbx_strand_id
1 'polypeptide(L)'
;MESSLYEEYSKLLLEQGVKFQAFDLESITEKDVLLIIDCQNDFFPEGTVEDGGRFGVDDGEKIVPSVNQLIDVFAKKGGVIAATKDFHSIHHCSFTPNGGAFPPHCIQGAKGSEFHKEIGAKLAEAKAQGATVLVGYKGIEDAHDCFSAYPYTSATGKERFGADFETNEWYNCFVLESSRENETMDCHPDVMAIYKKRSLMNVIGERLSEQSRFIVCGLAFDYCVIDSAINVRENTHLPVFIAHPATRASHIPGVGAFGSGFLNNPKELSEKLQNYAIAMIDLFSVCWKKLAASIFDSSEAGNSAFISIGTRFGDSWKEKSEAVKERREQYITQRIPVHKRYTPKTFLQSLLAGGVSGCIAKTCIAPLERTKILFQVSNKPFSLRLAGRKIVQVYHEEGFTRLWKGNTATILRVLPYSATQFASFRGYSHLVMIDEYTPLTPLQRFLSGAAAGATATVLTYPFDFLRTRMAIREGESTYKNILVAIKSIVRSEGVITFYSGLYAALIGVLPYSGISWMVMDTTRQFFQDYVNDGRSASPLQRMVCGATAAIIAQTCTYPLDIVRRRMQSEGLGNHGNRRYRSILGTFRVIAKEEGVRRLWKGVTMNWIKGPISMGISYACYGAIEHWFGVSKLQN
;
A
#
# COMPACT_ATOMS: atom_id res chain seq x y z
N MET A 1 18.24 15.50 -2.05
CA MET A 1 18.67 14.27 -2.75
C MET A 1 18.60 14.58 -4.23
N GLU A 2 19.51 14.05 -5.05
CA GLU A 2 19.28 14.06 -6.50
C GLU A 2 17.97 13.28 -6.76
N SER A 3 17.04 13.89 -7.50
CA SER A 3 15.81 13.24 -7.96
C SER A 3 16.16 11.94 -8.67
N SER A 4 15.33 10.90 -8.55
CA SER A 4 15.51 9.74 -9.44
C SER A 4 15.46 10.22 -10.89
N LEU A 5 16.30 9.65 -11.76
CA LEU A 5 16.34 10.05 -13.18
C LEU A 5 14.95 9.92 -13.84
N TYR A 6 14.12 8.98 -13.36
CA TYR A 6 12.71 8.88 -13.75
C TYR A 6 11.90 10.12 -13.35
N GLU A 7 11.93 10.56 -12.09
CA GLU A 7 11.19 11.73 -11.62
C GLU A 7 11.69 13.03 -12.24
N GLU A 8 13.01 13.15 -12.41
CA GLU A 8 13.63 14.28 -13.10
C GLU A 8 13.13 14.37 -14.54
N TYR A 9 13.20 13.25 -15.27
CA TYR A 9 12.75 13.20 -16.66
C TYR A 9 11.23 13.42 -16.79
N SER A 10 10.42 12.82 -15.91
CA SER A 10 8.97 13.05 -15.84
C SER A 10 8.65 14.53 -15.61
N LYS A 11 9.39 15.19 -14.73
CA LYS A 11 9.21 16.62 -14.46
C LYS A 11 9.58 17.47 -15.68
N LEU A 12 10.69 17.16 -16.35
CA LEU A 12 11.09 17.85 -17.58
C LEU A 12 10.03 17.68 -18.68
N LEU A 13 9.44 16.49 -18.84
CA LEU A 13 8.35 16.27 -19.81
C LEU A 13 7.11 17.11 -19.49
N LEU A 14 6.72 17.19 -18.22
CA LEU A 14 5.61 18.04 -17.77
C LEU A 14 5.89 19.53 -18.04
N GLU A 15 7.12 19.99 -17.81
CA GLU A 15 7.55 21.36 -18.11
C GLU A 15 7.51 21.67 -19.61
N GLN A 16 7.75 20.67 -20.47
CA GLN A 16 7.60 20.77 -21.93
C GLN A 16 6.14 20.56 -22.40
N GLY A 17 5.17 20.47 -21.49
CA GLY A 17 3.74 20.41 -21.81
C GLY A 17 3.19 19.02 -22.11
N VAL A 18 3.95 17.94 -21.90
CA VAL A 18 3.44 16.57 -22.01
C VAL A 18 2.44 16.31 -20.89
N LYS A 19 1.32 15.65 -21.19
CA LYS A 19 0.29 15.28 -20.20
C LYS A 19 0.21 13.77 -20.05
N PHE A 20 0.24 13.29 -18.81
CA PHE A 20 -0.01 11.89 -18.49
C PHE A 20 -1.52 11.67 -18.28
N GLN A 21 -2.13 10.90 -19.18
CA GLN A 21 -3.57 10.61 -19.14
C GLN A 21 -3.82 9.37 -18.28
N ALA A 22 -4.83 9.43 -17.41
CA ALA A 22 -5.24 8.24 -16.68
C ALA A 22 -5.86 7.22 -17.64
N PHE A 23 -5.33 5.99 -17.64
CA PHE A 23 -5.81 4.91 -18.50
C PHE A 23 -6.40 3.77 -17.68
N ASP A 24 -7.66 3.43 -17.96
CA ASP A 24 -8.35 2.33 -17.30
C ASP A 24 -7.97 1.00 -17.99
N LEU A 25 -7.20 0.16 -17.27
CA LEU A 25 -6.78 -1.15 -17.75
C LEU A 25 -7.97 -2.08 -18.06
N GLU A 26 -9.14 -1.87 -17.45
CA GLU A 26 -10.33 -2.67 -17.78
C GLU A 26 -10.91 -2.34 -19.16
N SER A 27 -10.53 -1.19 -19.74
CA SER A 27 -10.94 -0.79 -21.09
C SER A 27 -10.23 -1.55 -22.21
N ILE A 28 -9.20 -2.35 -21.89
CA ILE A 28 -8.48 -3.18 -22.86
C ILE A 28 -9.41 -4.27 -23.40
N THR A 29 -9.33 -4.51 -24.70
CA THR A 29 -10.13 -5.44 -25.49
C THR A 29 -9.23 -6.40 -26.28
N GLU A 30 -9.82 -7.43 -26.85
CA GLU A 30 -9.15 -8.39 -27.74
C GLU A 30 -8.56 -7.76 -29.01
N LYS A 31 -9.01 -6.54 -29.37
CA LYS A 31 -8.56 -5.81 -30.56
C LYS A 31 -7.34 -4.94 -30.29
N ASP A 32 -6.96 -4.76 -29.03
CA ASP A 32 -5.84 -3.94 -28.65
C ASP A 32 -4.53 -4.73 -28.75
N VAL A 33 -3.44 -4.00 -29.00
CA VAL A 33 -2.09 -4.56 -29.13
C VAL A 33 -1.18 -3.96 -28.06
N LEU A 34 -0.51 -4.83 -27.30
CA LEU A 34 0.57 -4.48 -26.39
C LEU A 34 1.90 -4.69 -27.11
N LEU A 35 2.69 -3.62 -27.27
CA LEU A 35 4.05 -3.66 -27.78
C LEU A 35 5.04 -3.49 -26.62
N ILE A 36 5.86 -4.50 -26.38
CA ILE A 36 6.90 -4.52 -25.34
C ILE A 36 8.26 -4.42 -26.03
N ILE A 37 8.94 -3.30 -25.84
CA ILE A 37 10.17 -2.99 -26.56
C ILE A 37 11.39 -3.28 -25.70
N ASP A 38 12.21 -4.22 -26.16
CA ASP A 38 13.62 -4.45 -25.76
C ASP A 38 13.85 -4.59 -24.26
N CYS A 39 13.00 -5.37 -23.59
CA CYS A 39 13.16 -5.74 -22.19
C CYS A 39 14.16 -6.89 -22.00
N GLN A 40 15.35 -6.78 -22.60
CA GLN A 40 16.43 -7.78 -22.53
C GLN A 40 17.42 -7.49 -21.41
N ASN A 41 18.09 -8.53 -20.91
CA ASN A 41 18.98 -8.47 -19.74
C ASN A 41 20.09 -7.41 -19.86
N ASP A 42 20.61 -7.16 -21.07
CA ASP A 42 21.65 -6.15 -21.28
C ASP A 42 21.19 -4.71 -21.04
N PHE A 43 19.88 -4.44 -21.12
CA PHE A 43 19.33 -3.11 -20.89
C PHE A 43 18.96 -2.84 -19.42
N PHE A 44 19.02 -3.84 -18.53
CA PHE A 44 18.82 -3.64 -17.08
C PHE A 44 20.12 -3.20 -16.40
N PRO A 45 20.09 -2.52 -15.24
CA PRO A 45 21.32 -2.10 -14.56
C PRO A 45 22.29 -3.26 -14.25
N GLU A 46 23.60 -2.99 -14.33
CA GLU A 46 24.61 -3.99 -13.99
C GLU A 46 24.42 -4.53 -12.56
N GLY A 47 24.49 -5.84 -12.39
CA GLY A 47 24.34 -6.51 -11.10
C GLY A 47 22.90 -6.78 -10.67
N THR A 48 21.88 -6.35 -11.43
CA THR A 48 20.48 -6.75 -11.17
C THR A 48 20.10 -8.04 -11.89
N VAL A 49 20.75 -8.34 -13.01
CA VAL A 49 20.55 -9.56 -13.79
C VAL A 49 21.87 -10.29 -14.03
N GLU A 50 21.85 -11.62 -13.97
CA GLU A 50 23.03 -12.47 -14.19
C GLU A 50 23.56 -12.33 -15.63
N ASP A 51 24.84 -11.99 -15.77
CA ASP A 51 25.52 -11.78 -17.06
C ASP A 51 24.85 -10.74 -18.00
N GLY A 52 24.07 -9.81 -17.43
CA GLY A 52 23.41 -8.68 -18.13
C GLY A 52 23.98 -7.31 -17.77
N GLY A 53 23.27 -6.26 -18.20
CA GLY A 53 23.56 -4.85 -17.92
C GLY A 53 24.71 -4.18 -18.66
N ARG A 54 25.10 -4.71 -19.82
CA ARG A 54 26.12 -4.09 -20.69
C ARG A 54 25.71 -2.73 -21.25
N PHE A 55 24.42 -2.46 -21.33
CA PHE A 55 23.85 -1.18 -21.72
C PHE A 55 22.66 -0.82 -20.82
N GLY A 56 22.89 -0.94 -19.50
CA GLY A 56 21.86 -0.79 -18.48
C GLY A 56 21.24 0.60 -18.39
N VAL A 57 19.92 0.65 -18.38
CA VAL A 57 19.13 1.86 -18.12
C VAL A 57 18.89 1.99 -16.62
N ASP A 58 19.31 3.12 -16.06
CA ASP A 58 19.09 3.44 -14.65
C ASP A 58 17.60 3.30 -14.26
N ASP A 59 17.35 2.75 -13.08
CA ASP A 59 16.00 2.44 -12.59
C ASP A 59 15.18 1.46 -13.44
N GLY A 60 15.83 0.74 -14.37
CA GLY A 60 15.21 -0.21 -15.28
C GLY A 60 14.38 -1.30 -14.59
N GLU A 61 14.89 -1.89 -13.51
CA GLU A 61 14.19 -2.92 -12.71
C GLU A 61 12.79 -2.48 -12.25
N LYS A 62 12.57 -1.16 -12.07
CA LYS A 62 11.31 -0.63 -11.57
C LYS A 62 10.17 -0.73 -12.59
N ILE A 63 10.42 -1.03 -13.88
CA ILE A 63 9.34 -1.18 -14.86
C ILE A 63 8.70 -2.58 -14.85
N VAL A 64 9.42 -3.59 -14.34
CA VAL A 64 9.03 -5.01 -14.42
C VAL A 64 7.61 -5.25 -13.90
N PRO A 65 7.18 -4.69 -12.75
CA PRO A 65 5.80 -4.87 -12.26
C PRO A 65 4.74 -4.28 -13.19
N SER A 66 5.03 -3.14 -13.83
CA SER A 66 4.09 -2.47 -14.75
C SER A 66 3.99 -3.21 -16.08
N VAL A 67 5.10 -3.73 -16.61
CA VAL A 67 5.10 -4.58 -17.82
C VAL A 67 4.34 -5.87 -17.55
N ASN A 68 4.61 -6.55 -16.42
CA ASN A 68 3.91 -7.78 -16.05
C ASN A 68 2.40 -7.57 -15.87
N GLN A 69 2.00 -6.44 -15.29
CA GLN A 69 0.58 -6.07 -15.19
C GLN A 69 -0.08 -5.91 -16.56
N LEU A 70 0.59 -5.27 -17.53
CA LEU A 70 0.08 -5.13 -18.88
C LEU A 70 -0.04 -6.50 -19.56
N ILE A 71 0.97 -7.36 -19.44
CA ILE A 71 0.93 -8.74 -19.98
C ILE A 71 -0.28 -9.50 -19.42
N ASP A 72 -0.46 -9.51 -18.09
CA ASP A 72 -1.56 -10.21 -17.44
C ASP A 72 -2.94 -9.71 -17.92
N VAL A 73 -3.10 -8.39 -18.09
CA VAL A 73 -4.37 -7.80 -18.54
C VAL A 73 -4.64 -8.14 -20.01
N PHE A 74 -3.66 -8.01 -20.89
CA PHE A 74 -3.81 -8.33 -22.31
C PHE A 74 -4.08 -9.82 -22.53
N ALA A 75 -3.35 -10.69 -21.82
CA ALA A 75 -3.56 -12.14 -21.88
C ALA A 75 -4.98 -12.51 -21.46
N LYS A 76 -5.47 -11.91 -20.37
CA LYS A 76 -6.83 -12.14 -19.87
C LYS A 76 -7.92 -11.61 -20.79
N LYS A 77 -7.68 -10.49 -21.47
CA LYS A 77 -8.65 -9.83 -22.36
C LYS A 77 -8.60 -10.35 -23.81
N GLY A 78 -7.66 -11.25 -24.12
CA GLY A 78 -7.48 -11.82 -25.45
C GLY A 78 -6.80 -10.87 -26.43
N GLY A 79 -6.15 -9.80 -25.95
CA GLY A 79 -5.40 -8.88 -26.79
C GLY A 79 -4.11 -9.49 -27.33
N VAL A 80 -3.52 -8.85 -28.34
CA VAL A 80 -2.23 -9.29 -28.92
C VAL A 80 -1.10 -8.75 -28.08
N ILE A 81 -0.16 -9.61 -27.68
CA ILE A 81 1.06 -9.23 -26.99
C ILE A 81 2.23 -9.46 -27.96
N ALA A 82 2.95 -8.41 -28.31
CA ALA A 82 4.11 -8.49 -29.19
C ALA A 82 5.32 -7.87 -28.48
N ALA A 83 6.36 -8.69 -28.26
CA ALA A 83 7.61 -8.26 -27.66
C ALA A 83 8.71 -8.19 -28.72
N THR A 84 9.60 -7.21 -28.64
CA THR A 84 10.77 -7.10 -29.52
C THR A 84 12.07 -7.39 -28.80
N LYS A 85 13.06 -7.83 -29.57
CA LYS A 85 14.42 -8.09 -29.13
C LYS A 85 15.42 -7.52 -30.14
N ASP A 86 16.38 -6.76 -29.65
CA ASP A 86 17.64 -6.54 -30.35
C ASP A 86 18.42 -7.85 -30.40
N PHE A 87 18.92 -8.20 -31.59
CA PHE A 87 19.52 -9.50 -31.82
C PHE A 87 20.71 -9.39 -32.77
N HIS A 88 21.73 -8.68 -32.31
CA HIS A 88 22.86 -8.24 -33.10
C HIS A 88 23.96 -9.30 -33.22
N SER A 89 24.59 -9.41 -34.38
CA SER A 89 25.88 -10.09 -34.48
C SER A 89 26.97 -9.29 -33.75
N ILE A 90 28.10 -9.91 -33.43
CA ILE A 90 29.24 -9.23 -32.81
C ILE A 90 29.88 -8.15 -33.73
N HIS A 91 29.59 -8.19 -35.03
CA HIS A 91 30.12 -7.27 -36.05
C HIS A 91 29.14 -6.16 -36.46
N HIS A 92 28.03 -6.03 -35.75
CA HIS A 92 26.97 -5.08 -36.09
C HIS A 92 27.46 -3.61 -36.09
N CYS A 93 26.97 -2.83 -37.06
CA CYS A 93 27.42 -1.45 -37.32
C CYS A 93 27.15 -0.46 -36.17
N SER A 94 26.20 -0.77 -35.29
CA SER A 94 25.85 0.06 -34.14
C SER A 94 26.90 0.03 -33.02
N PHE A 95 27.81 -0.95 -33.03
CA PHE A 95 28.80 -1.13 -31.97
C PHE A 95 30.08 -0.33 -32.15
N THR A 96 30.62 0.18 -31.05
CA THR A 96 31.85 0.98 -30.99
C THR A 96 33.07 0.34 -31.66
N PRO A 97 33.31 -0.99 -31.60
CA PRO A 97 34.42 -1.60 -32.33
C PRO A 97 34.28 -1.53 -33.86
N ASN A 98 33.06 -1.35 -34.36
CA ASN A 98 32.73 -1.31 -35.79
C ASN A 98 32.41 0.12 -36.28
N GLY A 99 32.70 1.14 -35.46
CA GLY A 99 32.46 2.56 -35.79
C GLY A 99 31.11 3.12 -35.35
N GLY A 100 30.29 2.34 -34.63
CA GLY A 100 29.02 2.77 -34.06
C GLY A 100 29.13 3.46 -32.70
N ALA A 101 27.99 3.89 -32.15
CA ALA A 101 27.92 4.70 -30.94
C ALA A 101 27.73 3.90 -29.64
N PHE A 102 27.38 2.61 -29.73
CA PHE A 102 26.94 1.82 -28.58
C PHE A 102 27.97 0.75 -28.16
N PRO A 103 28.07 0.40 -26.87
CA PRO A 103 28.85 -0.76 -26.47
C PRO A 103 28.22 -2.05 -27.04
N PRO A 104 28.97 -3.14 -27.28
CA PRO A 104 28.38 -4.41 -27.68
C PRO A 104 27.38 -4.96 -26.66
N HIS A 105 26.12 -5.10 -27.06
CA HIS A 105 24.99 -5.54 -26.23
C HIS A 105 24.01 -6.39 -27.06
N CYS A 106 23.15 -7.16 -26.41
CA CYS A 106 22.13 -8.00 -27.03
C CYS A 106 22.69 -8.91 -28.14
N ILE A 107 23.93 -9.40 -27.95
CA ILE A 107 24.63 -10.23 -28.94
C ILE A 107 23.94 -11.58 -29.06
N GLN A 108 23.74 -12.03 -30.29
CA GLN A 108 23.15 -13.34 -30.60
C GLN A 108 23.83 -14.46 -29.82
N GLY A 109 23.04 -15.24 -29.06
CA GLY A 109 23.54 -16.36 -28.26
C GLY A 109 24.04 -16.01 -26.87
N ALA A 110 24.13 -14.72 -26.53
CA ALA A 110 24.52 -14.29 -25.18
C ALA A 110 23.30 -14.18 -24.25
N LYS A 111 23.49 -14.46 -22.95
CA LYS A 111 22.45 -14.24 -21.91
C LYS A 111 21.92 -12.81 -21.87
N GLY A 112 22.76 -11.83 -22.21
CA GLY A 112 22.37 -10.43 -22.36
C GLY A 112 21.26 -10.19 -23.39
N SER A 113 21.15 -11.06 -24.40
CA SER A 113 20.10 -11.01 -25.42
C SER A 113 18.80 -11.71 -25.01
N GLU A 114 18.74 -12.37 -23.85
CA GLU A 114 17.51 -12.97 -23.33
C GLU A 114 16.63 -11.90 -22.68
N PHE A 115 15.31 -12.12 -22.65
CA PHE A 115 14.39 -11.27 -21.89
C PHE A 115 14.74 -11.30 -20.41
N HIS A 116 14.38 -10.21 -19.71
CA HIS A 116 14.37 -10.22 -18.25
C HIS A 116 13.57 -11.42 -17.74
N LYS A 117 14.16 -12.19 -16.82
CA LYS A 117 13.63 -13.46 -16.34
C LYS A 117 12.15 -13.43 -15.98
N GLU A 118 11.70 -12.39 -15.27
CA GLU A 118 10.29 -12.25 -14.90
C GLU A 118 9.38 -11.92 -16.08
N ILE A 119 9.83 -11.06 -17.00
CA ILE A 119 9.07 -10.65 -18.17
C ILE A 119 8.97 -11.82 -19.16
N GLY A 120 10.08 -12.52 -19.41
CA GLY A 120 10.12 -13.73 -20.24
C GLY A 120 9.23 -14.84 -19.68
N ALA A 121 9.28 -15.09 -18.36
CA ALA A 121 8.39 -16.05 -17.71
C ALA A 121 6.91 -15.65 -17.85
N LYS A 122 6.60 -14.35 -17.74
CA LYS A 122 5.23 -13.85 -17.91
C LYS A 122 4.71 -13.96 -19.34
N LEU A 123 5.55 -13.70 -20.34
CA LEU A 123 5.22 -13.93 -21.74
C LEU A 123 4.96 -15.41 -22.02
N ALA A 124 5.80 -16.31 -21.48
CA ALA A 124 5.60 -17.76 -21.58
C ALA A 124 4.29 -18.21 -20.93
N GLU A 125 3.99 -17.69 -19.74
CA GLU A 125 2.73 -17.96 -19.01
C GLU A 125 1.51 -17.51 -19.84
N ALA A 126 1.53 -16.28 -20.36
CA ALA A 126 0.45 -15.77 -21.19
C ALA A 126 0.21 -16.64 -22.45
N LYS A 127 1.29 -17.05 -23.12
CA LYS A 127 1.22 -17.94 -24.29
C LYS A 127 0.65 -19.30 -23.94
N ALA A 128 1.09 -19.90 -22.82
CA ALA A 128 0.58 -21.18 -22.32
C ALA A 128 -0.91 -21.12 -21.94
N GLN A 129 -1.40 -19.95 -21.53
CA GLN A 129 -2.82 -19.69 -21.27
C GLN A 129 -3.65 -19.44 -22.55
N GLY A 130 -3.02 -19.51 -23.72
CA GLY A 130 -3.67 -19.34 -25.02
C GLY A 130 -3.72 -17.90 -25.54
N ALA A 131 -3.01 -16.96 -24.91
CA ALA A 131 -2.89 -15.60 -25.44
C ALA A 131 -2.04 -15.59 -26.72
N THR A 132 -2.32 -14.64 -27.62
CA THR A 132 -1.48 -14.43 -28.80
C THR A 132 -0.23 -13.66 -28.38
N VAL A 133 0.89 -14.37 -28.23
CA VAL A 133 2.20 -13.80 -27.91
C VAL A 133 3.14 -13.95 -29.10
N LEU A 134 3.71 -12.84 -29.58
CA LEU A 134 4.65 -12.76 -30.70
C LEU A 134 6.00 -12.22 -30.21
N VAL A 135 7.10 -12.77 -30.72
CA VAL A 135 8.44 -12.23 -30.51
C VAL A 135 9.03 -11.79 -31.84
N GLY A 136 9.35 -10.51 -31.93
CA GLY A 136 10.01 -9.90 -33.08
C GLY A 136 11.50 -9.65 -32.81
N TYR A 137 12.33 -9.84 -33.81
CA TYR A 137 13.78 -9.65 -33.76
C TYR A 137 14.18 -8.51 -34.70
N LYS A 138 15.06 -7.63 -34.21
CA LYS A 138 15.56 -6.46 -34.95
C LYS A 138 17.10 -6.36 -34.85
N GLY A 139 17.71 -5.61 -35.77
CA GLY A 139 19.16 -5.41 -35.82
C GLY A 139 19.97 -6.67 -36.16
N ILE A 140 19.42 -7.57 -36.99
CA ILE A 140 20.02 -8.88 -37.28
C ILE A 140 21.16 -8.78 -38.31
N GLU A 141 21.10 -7.80 -39.21
CA GLU A 141 22.04 -7.63 -40.34
C GLU A 141 23.14 -6.63 -39.99
N ASP A 142 24.40 -6.98 -40.24
CA ASP A 142 25.56 -6.22 -39.76
C ASP A 142 25.61 -4.78 -40.26
N ALA A 143 25.15 -4.53 -41.48
CA ALA A 143 25.25 -3.22 -42.11
C ALA A 143 24.08 -2.27 -41.79
N HIS A 144 22.97 -2.76 -41.23
CA HIS A 144 21.74 -1.99 -41.07
C HIS A 144 21.18 -2.08 -39.65
N ASP A 145 21.14 -0.94 -38.98
CA ASP A 145 20.54 -0.84 -37.64
C ASP A 145 19.03 -0.64 -37.72
N CYS A 146 18.30 -1.13 -36.72
CA CYS A 146 16.84 -1.05 -36.66
C CYS A 146 16.37 -0.93 -35.22
N PHE A 147 15.91 0.26 -34.82
CA PHE A 147 15.40 0.51 -33.46
C PHE A 147 13.90 0.21 -33.33
N SER A 148 13.16 0.30 -34.44
CA SER A 148 11.70 0.30 -34.45
C SER A 148 11.08 -1.10 -34.63
N ALA A 149 10.02 -1.37 -33.88
CA ALA A 149 9.16 -2.56 -34.04
C ALA A 149 8.39 -2.57 -35.37
N TYR A 150 8.21 -1.40 -35.99
CA TYR A 150 7.53 -1.21 -37.27
C TYR A 150 8.47 -0.57 -38.30
N PRO A 151 8.31 -0.87 -39.61
CA PRO A 151 9.15 -0.28 -40.64
C PRO A 151 9.16 1.25 -40.62
N TYR A 152 10.34 1.82 -40.83
CA TYR A 152 10.51 3.25 -41.01
C TYR A 152 9.85 3.74 -42.29
N THR A 153 9.19 4.89 -42.22
CA THR A 153 8.75 5.61 -43.42
C THR A 153 9.90 6.42 -43.99
N SER A 154 9.76 6.96 -45.20
CA SER A 154 10.80 7.82 -45.76
C SER A 154 11.09 9.05 -44.88
N ALA A 155 10.12 9.56 -44.13
CA ALA A 155 10.31 10.72 -43.26
C ALA A 155 11.07 10.33 -41.98
N THR A 156 10.59 9.33 -41.25
CA THR A 156 11.17 8.91 -39.97
C THR A 156 12.54 8.26 -40.16
N GLY A 157 12.74 7.53 -41.27
CA GLY A 157 14.03 6.94 -41.61
C GLY A 157 15.08 7.96 -42.01
N LYS A 158 14.72 9.01 -42.75
CA LYS A 158 15.65 10.11 -43.07
C LYS A 158 16.07 10.90 -41.84
N GLU A 159 15.15 11.07 -40.90
CA GLU A 159 15.46 11.68 -39.61
C GLU A 159 16.44 10.81 -38.80
N ARG A 160 16.25 9.49 -38.79
CA ARG A 160 17.04 8.54 -38.00
C ARG A 160 18.42 8.25 -38.59
N PHE A 161 18.47 7.98 -39.89
CA PHE A 161 19.66 7.43 -40.57
C PHE A 161 20.30 8.41 -41.57
N GLY A 162 19.72 9.60 -41.76
CA GLY A 162 20.25 10.66 -42.61
C GLY A 162 19.56 10.79 -43.97
N ALA A 163 19.94 11.83 -44.72
CA ALA A 163 19.25 12.25 -45.95
C ALA A 163 19.25 11.18 -47.06
N ASP A 164 20.28 10.35 -47.11
CA ASP A 164 20.47 9.28 -48.08
C ASP A 164 19.73 7.99 -47.70
N PHE A 165 18.89 8.03 -46.66
CA PHE A 165 18.10 6.87 -46.24
C PHE A 165 17.15 6.39 -47.35
N GLU A 166 17.30 5.12 -47.69
CA GLU A 166 16.37 4.37 -48.52
C GLU A 166 15.75 3.22 -47.72
N THR A 167 14.44 3.05 -47.85
CA THR A 167 13.72 1.94 -47.21
C THR A 167 14.20 0.61 -47.77
N ASN A 168 14.60 -0.31 -46.90
CA ASN A 168 14.94 -1.69 -47.25
C ASN A 168 14.29 -2.66 -46.24
N GLU A 169 14.40 -3.96 -46.51
CA GLU A 169 13.80 -4.97 -45.65
C GLU A 169 14.44 -5.06 -44.26
N TRP A 170 15.71 -4.69 -44.10
CA TRP A 170 16.48 -4.84 -42.86
C TRP A 170 16.13 -3.78 -41.81
N TYR A 171 15.44 -2.70 -42.21
CA TYR A 171 14.79 -1.75 -41.29
C TYR A 171 13.42 -2.23 -40.76
N ASN A 172 13.21 -3.55 -40.68
CA ASN A 172 12.01 -4.16 -40.12
C ASN A 172 12.32 -4.99 -38.87
N CYS A 173 11.27 -5.20 -38.08
CA CYS A 173 11.25 -6.21 -37.03
C CYS A 173 10.62 -7.50 -37.57
N PHE A 174 11.29 -8.64 -37.41
CA PHE A 174 10.90 -9.91 -37.99
C PHE A 174 10.44 -10.92 -36.93
N VAL A 175 9.29 -11.56 -37.15
CA VAL A 175 8.86 -12.71 -36.36
C VAL A 175 9.57 -13.95 -36.89
N LEU A 176 10.43 -14.52 -36.06
CA LEU A 176 11.23 -15.71 -36.38
C LEU A 176 10.81 -16.84 -35.43
N GLU A 177 9.72 -17.52 -35.77
CA GLU A 177 9.14 -18.59 -34.96
C GLU A 177 10.09 -19.78 -34.82
N SER A 178 10.36 -20.19 -33.59
CA SER A 178 11.20 -21.35 -33.29
C SER A 178 10.35 -22.56 -32.94
N SER A 179 10.80 -23.76 -33.34
CA SER A 179 10.15 -25.02 -32.96
C SER A 179 10.04 -25.25 -31.44
N ARG A 180 10.83 -24.54 -30.63
CA ARG A 180 10.86 -24.64 -29.16
C ARG A 180 10.21 -23.45 -28.44
N GLU A 181 9.49 -22.59 -29.15
CA GLU A 181 8.88 -21.38 -28.58
C GLU A 181 7.73 -21.63 -27.60
N ASN A 182 7.35 -22.90 -27.40
CA ASN A 182 6.43 -23.35 -26.35
C ASN A 182 7.16 -23.74 -25.04
N GLU A 183 8.48 -23.91 -25.07
CA GLU A 183 9.30 -24.25 -23.90
C GLU A 183 9.92 -23.01 -23.26
N THR A 184 10.34 -22.04 -24.08
CA THR A 184 10.90 -20.76 -23.64
C THR A 184 10.65 -19.68 -24.69
N MET A 185 10.45 -18.44 -24.25
CA MET A 185 10.30 -17.29 -25.15
C MET A 185 11.65 -16.78 -25.69
N ASP A 186 12.78 -17.27 -25.13
CA ASP A 186 14.13 -16.89 -25.50
C ASP A 186 14.83 -17.89 -26.42
N CYS A 187 14.08 -18.85 -26.99
CA CYS A 187 14.63 -19.79 -27.96
C CYS A 187 15.15 -19.05 -29.20
N HIS A 188 16.39 -19.34 -29.59
CA HIS A 188 16.94 -18.78 -30.81
C HIS A 188 16.13 -19.21 -32.05
N PRO A 189 16.04 -18.33 -33.07
CA PRO A 189 15.50 -18.70 -34.38
C PRO A 189 16.20 -19.96 -34.91
N ASP A 190 15.41 -20.96 -35.31
CA ASP A 190 15.97 -22.13 -36.01
C ASP A 190 16.07 -21.86 -37.52
N VAL A 191 16.73 -22.77 -38.25
CA VAL A 191 16.94 -22.59 -39.70
C VAL A 191 15.63 -22.45 -40.48
N MET A 192 14.53 -23.02 -39.99
CA MET A 192 13.21 -22.93 -40.63
C MET A 192 12.56 -21.57 -40.41
N ALA A 193 12.89 -20.89 -39.30
CA ALA A 193 12.42 -19.54 -39.00
C ALA A 193 12.84 -18.53 -40.07
N ILE A 194 14.06 -18.67 -40.62
CA ILE A 194 14.59 -17.81 -41.69
C ILE A 194 13.75 -17.94 -42.96
N TYR A 195 13.36 -19.16 -43.34
CA TYR A 195 12.50 -19.39 -44.53
C TYR A 195 11.07 -18.90 -44.34
N LYS A 196 10.59 -18.81 -43.08
CA LYS A 196 9.25 -18.35 -42.73
C LYS A 196 9.23 -16.90 -42.23
N LYS A 197 10.31 -16.14 -42.46
CA LYS A 197 10.48 -14.75 -42.03
C LYS A 197 9.26 -13.92 -42.45
N ARG A 198 8.57 -13.35 -41.47
CA ARG A 198 7.47 -12.40 -41.67
C ARG A 198 7.75 -11.13 -40.87
N SER A 199 7.40 -9.97 -41.41
CA SER A 199 7.50 -8.74 -40.63
C SER A 199 6.45 -8.74 -39.51
N LEU A 200 6.82 -8.22 -38.35
CA LEU A 200 5.93 -8.09 -37.19
C LEU A 200 4.67 -7.28 -37.55
N MET A 201 4.85 -6.22 -38.36
CA MET A 201 3.75 -5.42 -38.89
C MET A 201 2.74 -6.26 -39.66
N ASN A 202 3.17 -7.17 -40.54
CA ASN A 202 2.24 -7.97 -41.34
C ASN A 202 1.48 -8.96 -40.44
N VAL A 203 2.16 -9.61 -39.49
CA VAL A 203 1.55 -10.58 -38.57
C VAL A 203 0.52 -9.92 -37.65
N ILE A 204 0.83 -8.72 -37.12
CA ILE A 204 -0.12 -7.94 -36.33
C ILE A 204 -1.25 -7.40 -37.23
N GLY A 205 -0.91 -6.94 -38.43
CA GLY A 205 -1.83 -6.33 -39.40
C GLY A 205 -3.02 -7.21 -39.77
N GLU A 206 -2.82 -8.53 -39.87
CA GLU A 206 -3.88 -9.51 -40.09
C GLU A 206 -4.97 -9.51 -38.99
N ARG A 207 -4.69 -8.91 -37.83
CA ARG A 207 -5.55 -8.90 -36.64
C ARG A 207 -6.06 -7.50 -36.28
N LEU A 208 -5.60 -6.47 -36.99
CA LEU A 208 -6.00 -5.09 -36.70
C LEU A 208 -7.40 -4.78 -37.23
N SER A 209 -8.06 -3.86 -36.54
CA SER A 209 -9.35 -3.28 -36.94
C SER A 209 -9.32 -1.77 -36.71
N GLU A 210 -10.31 -1.04 -37.23
CA GLU A 210 -10.45 0.41 -36.97
C GLU A 210 -10.60 0.78 -35.49
N GLN A 211 -10.98 -0.20 -34.65
CA GLN A 211 -11.13 -0.03 -33.20
C GLN A 211 -9.86 -0.38 -32.41
N SER A 212 -8.82 -0.89 -33.08
CA SER A 212 -7.59 -1.32 -32.43
C SER A 212 -6.80 -0.13 -31.90
N ARG A 213 -6.20 -0.31 -30.72
CA ARG A 213 -5.29 0.66 -30.11
C ARG A 213 -3.97 -0.02 -29.77
N PHE A 214 -2.89 0.74 -29.85
CA PHE A 214 -1.56 0.28 -29.46
C PHE A 214 -1.18 0.85 -28.10
N ILE A 215 -0.73 -0.03 -27.22
CA ILE A 215 -0.13 0.33 -25.94
C ILE A 215 1.33 -0.07 -26.03
N VAL A 216 2.24 0.89 -25.98
CA VAL A 216 3.68 0.68 -26.11
C VAL A 216 4.34 0.86 -24.75
N CYS A 217 5.18 -0.08 -24.36
CA CYS A 217 6.07 0.01 -23.21
C CYS A 217 7.45 -0.55 -23.57
N GLY A 218 8.46 -0.28 -22.76
CA GLY A 218 9.81 -0.73 -23.03
C GLY A 218 10.82 -0.07 -22.11
N LEU A 219 11.93 -0.74 -21.88
CA LEU A 219 12.87 -0.36 -20.83
C LEU A 219 13.50 1.01 -21.07
N ALA A 220 14.11 1.16 -22.23
CA ALA A 220 14.73 2.38 -22.68
C ALA A 220 13.70 3.28 -23.36
N PHE A 221 13.40 4.44 -22.77
CA PHE A 221 12.57 5.49 -23.36
C PHE A 221 13.42 6.32 -24.34
N ASP A 222 14.08 5.61 -25.23
CA ASP A 222 15.07 6.07 -26.18
C ASP A 222 14.47 6.07 -27.59
N TYR A 223 15.30 5.76 -28.59
CA TYR A 223 14.89 5.63 -29.97
C TYR A 223 14.00 4.40 -30.21
N CYS A 224 14.17 3.30 -29.47
CA CYS A 224 13.43 2.08 -29.71
C CYS A 224 11.94 2.24 -29.40
N VAL A 225 11.60 2.75 -28.21
CA VAL A 225 10.18 2.95 -27.83
C VAL A 225 9.52 4.05 -28.66
N ILE A 226 10.23 5.16 -28.91
CA ILE A 226 9.67 6.31 -29.62
C ILE A 226 9.53 6.06 -31.11
N ASP A 227 10.55 5.54 -31.78
CA ASP A 227 10.47 5.23 -33.21
C ASP A 227 9.42 4.14 -33.45
N SER A 228 9.32 3.15 -32.56
CA SER A 228 8.24 2.16 -32.62
C SER A 228 6.87 2.80 -32.54
N ALA A 229 6.64 3.71 -31.58
CA ALA A 229 5.35 4.37 -31.43
C ALA A 229 4.99 5.27 -32.63
N ILE A 230 5.96 6.03 -33.15
CA ILE A 230 5.79 6.90 -34.31
C ILE A 230 5.54 6.08 -35.57
N ASN A 231 6.37 5.06 -35.84
CA ASN A 231 6.21 4.24 -37.03
C ASN A 231 4.92 3.42 -36.99
N VAL A 232 4.47 2.95 -35.82
CA VAL A 232 3.12 2.36 -35.69
C VAL A 232 2.05 3.38 -36.08
N ARG A 233 2.14 4.61 -35.55
CA ARG A 233 1.18 5.68 -35.82
C ARG A 233 1.13 6.05 -37.31
N GLU A 234 2.29 6.16 -37.95
CA GLU A 234 2.40 6.52 -39.37
C GLU A 234 1.94 5.40 -40.30
N ASN A 235 2.27 4.14 -39.99
CA ASN A 235 1.89 3.01 -40.84
C ASN A 235 0.43 2.59 -40.66
N THR A 236 -0.18 2.80 -39.49
CA THR A 236 -1.53 2.30 -39.19
C THR A 236 -2.59 3.39 -39.03
N HIS A 237 -2.20 4.63 -38.72
CA HIS A 237 -3.08 5.73 -38.33
C HIS A 237 -3.97 5.45 -37.11
N LEU A 238 -3.73 4.35 -36.38
CA LEU A 238 -4.49 3.96 -35.19
C LEU A 238 -4.00 4.70 -33.92
N PRO A 239 -4.83 4.81 -32.87
CA PRO A 239 -4.41 5.42 -31.61
C PRO A 239 -3.24 4.69 -30.96
N VAL A 240 -2.21 5.44 -30.55
CA VAL A 240 -1.01 4.91 -29.89
C VAL A 240 -0.83 5.58 -28.53
N PHE A 241 -0.63 4.76 -27.51
CA PHE A 241 -0.42 5.16 -26.12
C PHE A 241 0.90 4.62 -25.61
N ILE A 242 1.71 5.45 -24.95
CA ILE A 242 2.96 5.02 -24.30
C ILE A 242 2.71 4.92 -22.80
N ALA A 243 2.94 3.73 -22.22
CA ALA A 243 2.76 3.49 -20.79
C ALA A 243 3.90 4.08 -19.97
N HIS A 244 3.72 5.30 -19.46
CA HIS A 244 4.74 6.05 -18.74
C HIS A 244 5.37 5.31 -17.54
N PRO A 245 4.61 4.60 -16.68
CA PRO A 245 5.19 3.84 -15.58
C PRO A 245 6.11 2.70 -16.03
N ALA A 246 5.92 2.22 -17.27
CA ALA A 246 6.61 1.11 -17.89
C ALA A 246 7.70 1.55 -18.90
N THR A 247 8.24 2.76 -18.75
CA THR A 247 9.40 3.25 -19.50
C THR A 247 10.38 4.02 -18.60
N ARG A 248 11.69 4.01 -18.92
CA ARG A 248 12.72 4.79 -18.19
C ARG A 248 13.58 5.59 -19.16
N ALA A 249 13.91 6.83 -18.81
CA ALA A 249 14.80 7.63 -19.64
C ALA A 249 16.19 6.99 -19.70
N SER A 250 16.71 6.76 -20.89
CA SER A 250 18.08 6.29 -21.06
C SER A 250 19.05 7.43 -20.77
N HIS A 251 19.99 7.19 -19.87
CA HIS A 251 20.93 8.19 -19.40
C HIS A 251 22.37 7.64 -19.49
N ILE A 252 23.20 8.29 -20.29
CA ILE A 252 24.65 8.05 -20.37
C ILE A 252 25.37 9.31 -19.87
N PRO A 253 26.08 9.24 -18.73
CA PRO A 253 26.83 10.39 -18.21
C PRO A 253 27.74 11.02 -19.27
N GLY A 254 27.57 12.31 -19.53
CA GLY A 254 28.42 13.08 -20.45
C GLY A 254 28.00 13.12 -21.93
N VAL A 255 26.90 12.46 -22.33
CA VAL A 255 26.47 12.36 -23.75
C VAL A 255 25.34 13.36 -24.15
N GLY A 256 24.63 13.95 -23.19
CA GLY A 256 23.55 14.92 -23.47
C GLY A 256 24.03 16.33 -23.88
N ALA A 257 23.19 17.09 -24.59
CA ALA A 257 23.49 18.41 -25.17
C ALA A 257 24.04 19.49 -24.19
N PHE A 258 23.91 19.27 -22.88
CA PHE A 258 24.45 20.13 -21.81
C PHE A 258 25.14 19.36 -20.68
N GLY A 259 25.54 18.10 -20.91
CA GLY A 259 26.09 17.24 -19.85
C GLY A 259 25.04 16.65 -18.90
N SER A 260 23.74 16.75 -19.24
CA SER A 260 22.61 16.17 -18.49
C SER A 260 22.45 14.66 -18.64
N GLY A 261 23.26 14.02 -19.49
CA GLY A 261 23.33 12.58 -19.72
C GLY A 261 22.11 11.89 -20.36
N PHE A 262 20.91 12.48 -20.41
CA PHE A 262 19.77 11.88 -21.10
C PHE A 262 19.98 11.77 -22.62
N LEU A 263 19.73 10.59 -23.20
CA LEU A 263 19.86 10.33 -24.64
C LEU A 263 18.83 11.06 -25.50
N ASN A 264 17.63 11.29 -24.96
CA ASN A 264 16.55 12.01 -25.63
C ASN A 264 16.26 13.33 -24.94
N ASN A 265 16.27 14.42 -25.71
CA ASN A 265 15.88 15.75 -25.24
C ASN A 265 14.37 15.79 -24.94
N PRO A 266 13.94 16.11 -23.71
CA PRO A 266 12.52 16.18 -23.35
C PRO A 266 11.69 17.12 -24.23
N LYS A 267 12.31 18.20 -24.75
CA LYS A 267 11.64 19.16 -25.64
C LYS A 267 11.34 18.54 -27.00
N GLU A 268 12.34 17.95 -27.64
CA GLU A 268 12.18 17.26 -28.93
C GLU A 268 11.20 16.10 -28.81
N LEU A 269 11.25 15.38 -27.69
CA LEU A 269 10.31 14.32 -27.40
C LEU A 269 8.86 14.85 -27.26
N SER A 270 8.64 15.95 -26.54
CA SER A 270 7.32 16.58 -26.43
C SER A 270 6.79 17.00 -27.81
N GLU A 271 7.63 17.61 -28.65
CA GLU A 271 7.28 18.01 -30.01
C GLU A 271 6.89 16.79 -30.87
N LYS A 272 7.65 15.69 -30.80
CA LYS A 272 7.31 14.44 -31.51
C LYS A 272 5.98 13.85 -31.04
N LEU A 273 5.75 13.74 -29.73
CA LEU A 273 4.50 13.20 -29.19
C LEU A 273 3.29 14.03 -29.65
N GLN A 274 3.43 15.36 -29.71
CA GLN A 274 2.39 16.27 -30.21
C GLN A 274 2.18 16.13 -31.72
N ASN A 275 3.27 16.15 -32.50
CA ASN A 275 3.22 16.07 -33.98
C ASN A 275 2.54 14.79 -34.47
N TYR A 276 2.79 13.66 -33.80
CA TYR A 276 2.20 12.37 -34.17
C TYR A 276 0.92 12.03 -33.40
N ALA A 277 0.45 12.91 -32.50
CA ALA A 277 -0.71 12.70 -31.64
C ALA A 277 -0.63 11.41 -30.80
N ILE A 278 0.55 11.14 -30.23
CA ILE A 278 0.81 10.01 -29.34
C ILE A 278 0.60 10.45 -27.90
N ALA A 279 -0.23 9.73 -27.15
CA ALA A 279 -0.53 10.06 -25.75
C ALA A 279 0.34 9.24 -24.78
N MET A 280 0.79 9.86 -23.70
CA MET A 280 1.39 9.14 -22.58
C MET A 280 0.34 8.82 -21.52
N ILE A 281 0.35 7.60 -21.00
CA ILE A 281 -0.67 7.10 -20.06
C ILE A 281 -0.08 6.64 -18.73
N ASP A 282 -0.82 6.88 -17.66
CA ASP A 282 -0.61 6.30 -16.33
C ASP A 282 -1.56 5.12 -16.11
N LEU A 283 -1.01 4.01 -15.61
CA LEU A 283 -1.73 2.76 -15.41
C LEU A 283 -2.50 2.75 -14.08
N PHE A 284 -3.82 2.63 -14.12
CA PHE A 284 -4.65 2.49 -12.92
C PHE A 284 -5.33 1.11 -12.86
N SER A 285 -5.19 0.40 -11.73
CA SER A 285 -5.90 -0.88 -11.50
C SER A 285 -7.12 -0.71 -10.60
N VAL A 286 -8.25 -1.29 -11.05
CA VAL A 286 -9.58 -1.15 -10.46
C VAL A 286 -9.81 -2.11 -9.27
N CYS A 287 -8.78 -2.44 -8.48
CA CYS A 287 -8.99 -3.24 -7.26
C CYS A 287 -9.90 -2.51 -6.23
N TRP A 288 -9.99 -1.18 -6.33
CA TRP A 288 -10.82 -0.33 -5.47
C TRP A 288 -12.31 -0.25 -5.84
N LYS A 289 -12.71 -0.32 -7.13
CA LYS A 289 -14.14 -0.20 -7.49
C LYS A 289 -14.96 -1.44 -7.11
N LYS A 290 -14.37 -2.65 -7.14
CA LYS A 290 -15.08 -3.89 -6.74
C LYS A 290 -15.36 -3.96 -5.24
N LEU A 291 -14.45 -3.45 -4.41
CA LEU A 291 -14.66 -3.33 -2.97
C LEU A 291 -15.76 -2.29 -2.67
N ALA A 292 -15.75 -1.16 -3.39
CA ALA A 292 -16.73 -0.09 -3.23
C ALA A 292 -18.15 -0.48 -3.68
N ALA A 293 -18.28 -1.18 -4.82
CA ALA A 293 -19.56 -1.64 -5.36
C ALA A 293 -20.24 -2.72 -4.48
N SER A 294 -19.48 -3.43 -3.65
CA SER A 294 -20.04 -4.39 -2.68
C SER A 294 -20.61 -3.73 -1.42
N ILE A 295 -20.33 -2.45 -1.19
CA ILE A 295 -20.67 -1.74 0.06
C ILE A 295 -21.72 -0.63 -0.18
N PHE A 296 -21.76 0.01 -1.35
CA PHE A 296 -22.65 1.14 -1.58
C PHE A 296 -23.33 1.12 -2.96
N ASP A 297 -24.64 1.33 -2.93
CA ASP A 297 -25.52 1.40 -4.09
C ASP A 297 -25.25 2.66 -4.94
N SER A 298 -25.54 2.53 -6.23
CA SER A 298 -25.12 3.37 -7.35
C SER A 298 -25.59 4.83 -7.32
N SER A 299 -24.65 5.78 -7.35
CA SER A 299 -24.87 7.10 -7.96
C SER A 299 -23.57 7.67 -8.55
N GLU A 300 -23.63 8.18 -9.79
CA GLU A 300 -22.49 8.67 -10.57
C GLU A 300 -21.80 9.90 -9.96
N ALA A 301 -22.51 10.70 -9.17
CA ALA A 301 -21.96 11.88 -8.49
C ALA A 301 -20.98 11.54 -7.35
N GLY A 302 -21.09 10.34 -6.76
CA GLY A 302 -20.14 9.86 -5.76
C GLY A 302 -18.79 9.47 -6.36
N ASN A 303 -18.80 8.91 -7.57
CA ASN A 303 -17.59 8.38 -8.21
C ASN A 303 -16.57 9.47 -8.58
N SER A 304 -16.99 10.66 -9.01
CA SER A 304 -16.07 11.74 -9.38
C SER A 304 -15.36 12.36 -8.16
N ALA A 305 -16.10 12.53 -7.06
CA ALA A 305 -15.55 13.02 -5.80
C ALA A 305 -14.58 11.99 -5.18
N PHE A 306 -14.90 10.69 -5.27
CA PHE A 306 -14.03 9.63 -4.76
C PHE A 306 -12.79 9.39 -5.63
N ILE A 307 -12.86 9.55 -6.96
CA ILE A 307 -11.68 9.48 -7.84
C ILE A 307 -10.72 10.64 -7.53
N SER A 308 -11.24 11.85 -7.33
CA SER A 308 -10.46 13.02 -6.91
C SER A 308 -9.80 12.84 -5.53
N ILE A 309 -10.51 12.21 -4.59
CA ILE A 309 -9.94 11.87 -3.28
C ILE A 309 -8.91 10.74 -3.42
N GLY A 310 -9.15 9.74 -4.27
CA GLY A 310 -8.24 8.61 -4.48
C GLY A 310 -6.93 8.98 -5.18
N THR A 311 -6.97 9.89 -6.15
CA THR A 311 -5.76 10.45 -6.79
C THR A 311 -4.97 11.31 -5.81
N ARG A 312 -5.64 12.22 -5.08
CA ARG A 312 -4.99 13.01 -4.01
C ARG A 312 -4.44 12.14 -2.88
N PHE A 313 -5.11 11.04 -2.54
CA PHE A 313 -4.62 10.08 -1.54
C PHE A 313 -3.36 9.38 -2.03
N GLY A 314 -3.31 8.99 -3.32
CA GLY A 314 -2.13 8.40 -3.96
C GLY A 314 -0.93 9.36 -4.02
N ASP A 315 -1.18 10.62 -4.38
CA ASP A 315 -0.15 11.66 -4.46
C ASP A 315 0.35 12.07 -3.06
N SER A 316 -0.55 12.21 -2.07
CA SER A 316 -0.18 12.45 -0.67
C SER A 316 0.55 11.27 -0.04
N TRP A 317 0.21 10.02 -0.43
CA TRP A 317 0.96 8.84 -0.02
C TRP A 317 2.35 8.79 -0.63
N LYS A 318 2.50 9.14 -1.92
CA LYS A 318 3.80 9.25 -2.59
C LYS A 318 4.66 10.33 -1.94
N GLU A 319 4.12 11.52 -1.70
CA GLU A 319 4.85 12.64 -1.08
C GLU A 319 5.25 12.35 0.39
N LYS A 320 4.37 11.71 1.18
CA LYS A 320 4.71 11.23 2.54
C LYS A 320 5.67 10.04 2.52
N SER A 321 5.58 9.16 1.51
CA SER A 321 6.52 8.07 1.26
C SER A 321 7.91 8.61 0.96
N GLU A 322 8.01 9.61 0.09
CA GLU A 322 9.23 10.35 -0.25
C GLU A 322 9.82 11.07 0.97
N ALA A 323 9.03 11.82 1.75
CA ALA A 323 9.52 12.49 2.97
C ALA A 323 9.89 11.51 4.12
N VAL A 324 9.35 10.28 4.10
CA VAL A 324 9.74 9.19 5.00
C VAL A 324 10.96 8.44 4.46
N LYS A 325 11.11 8.30 3.14
CA LYS A 325 12.30 7.81 2.45
C LYS A 325 13.48 8.75 2.67
N GLU A 326 13.33 10.06 2.50
CA GLU A 326 14.40 11.04 2.78
C GLU A 326 14.90 10.97 4.23
N ARG A 327 13.97 10.88 5.20
CA ARG A 327 14.35 10.66 6.60
C ARG A 327 15.02 9.30 6.80
N ARG A 328 14.49 8.25 6.17
CA ARG A 328 15.03 6.88 6.22
C ARG A 328 16.45 6.82 5.66
N GLU A 329 16.72 7.48 4.55
CA GLU A 329 18.03 7.55 3.92
C GLU A 329 19.00 8.41 4.71
N GLN A 330 18.55 9.51 5.32
CA GLN A 330 19.37 10.24 6.30
C GLN A 330 19.78 9.36 7.50
N TYR A 331 18.87 8.54 8.05
CA TYR A 331 19.19 7.61 9.16
C TYR A 331 20.17 6.51 8.75
N ILE A 332 19.99 5.95 7.53
CA ILE A 332 20.86 4.90 6.96
C ILE A 332 22.25 5.47 6.67
N THR A 333 22.35 6.62 6.01
CA THR A 333 23.63 7.27 5.65
C THR A 333 24.42 7.73 6.88
N GLN A 334 23.75 8.18 7.94
CA GLN A 334 24.41 8.59 9.18
C GLN A 334 24.67 7.42 10.16
N ARG A 335 24.30 6.17 9.81
CA ARG A 335 24.32 4.97 10.68
C ARG A 335 23.72 5.22 12.06
N ILE A 336 22.68 6.07 12.13
CA ILE A 336 22.01 6.35 13.39
C ILE A 336 21.01 5.22 13.63
N PRO A 337 21.11 4.47 14.74
CA PRO A 337 20.15 3.41 15.03
C PRO A 337 18.74 3.99 15.10
N VAL A 338 17.82 3.43 14.31
CA VAL A 338 16.42 3.91 14.18
C VAL A 338 15.67 3.86 15.50
N HIS A 339 16.12 3.00 16.42
CA HIS A 339 15.72 3.03 17.81
C HIS A 339 16.82 3.69 18.64
N LYS A 340 16.63 4.97 19.01
CA LYS A 340 17.39 5.57 20.13
C LYS A 340 17.33 4.58 21.29
N ARG A 341 18.49 4.09 21.77
CA ARG A 341 18.56 3.24 22.96
C ARG A 341 18.01 4.05 24.13
N TYR A 342 16.74 3.87 24.47
CA TYR A 342 16.21 4.36 25.72
C TYR A 342 17.07 3.77 26.82
N THR A 343 17.71 4.63 27.61
CA THR A 343 18.30 4.16 28.85
C THR A 343 17.19 3.56 29.71
N PRO A 344 17.45 2.50 30.50
CA PRO A 344 16.44 1.94 31.41
C PRO A 344 15.78 3.00 32.30
N LYS A 345 16.55 4.04 32.67
CA LYS A 345 16.09 5.20 33.44
C LYS A 345 15.06 6.04 32.69
N THR A 346 15.35 6.47 31.45
CA THR A 346 14.41 7.28 30.66
C THR A 346 13.15 6.49 30.29
N PHE A 347 13.29 5.20 29.98
CA PHE A 347 12.13 4.33 29.77
C PHE A 347 11.24 4.25 31.01
N LEU A 348 11.82 4.00 32.18
CA LEU A 348 11.07 3.91 33.43
C LEU A 348 10.39 5.24 33.77
N GLN A 349 11.06 6.38 33.57
CA GLN A 349 10.49 7.70 33.77
C GLN A 349 9.29 7.96 32.84
N SER A 350 9.41 7.67 31.54
CA SER A 350 8.30 7.82 30.60
C SER A 350 7.15 6.85 30.88
N LEU A 351 7.45 5.61 31.27
CA LEU A 351 6.44 4.60 31.64
C LEU A 351 5.69 5.00 32.90
N LEU A 352 6.37 5.52 33.92
CA LEU A 352 5.75 6.02 35.15
C LEU A 352 4.95 7.29 34.89
N ALA A 353 5.49 8.24 34.12
CA ALA A 353 4.80 9.48 33.77
C ALA A 353 3.51 9.20 32.97
N GLY A 354 3.59 8.33 31.95
CA GLY A 354 2.44 7.87 31.17
C GLY A 354 1.47 7.02 31.99
N GLY A 355 1.99 6.18 32.88
CA GLY A 355 1.18 5.34 33.76
C GLY A 355 0.38 6.12 34.78
N VAL A 356 1.01 7.08 35.47
CA VAL A 356 0.35 7.94 36.47
C VAL A 356 -0.67 8.84 35.80
N SER A 357 -0.32 9.52 34.69
CA SER A 357 -1.28 10.35 33.94
C SER A 357 -2.46 9.54 33.42
N GLY A 358 -2.21 8.33 32.91
CA GLY A 358 -3.24 7.38 32.50
C GLY A 358 -4.15 6.95 33.66
N CYS A 359 -3.59 6.64 34.83
CA CYS A 359 -4.34 6.28 36.03
C CYS A 359 -5.24 7.43 36.53
N ILE A 360 -4.74 8.67 36.52
CA ILE A 360 -5.52 9.87 36.87
C ILE A 360 -6.68 10.01 35.90
N ALA A 361 -6.41 10.01 34.59
CA ALA A 361 -7.42 10.14 33.56
C ALA A 361 -8.51 9.06 33.66
N LYS A 362 -8.12 7.79 33.83
CA LYS A 362 -9.08 6.66 34.00
C LYS A 362 -9.91 6.80 35.26
N THR A 363 -9.34 7.31 36.35
CA THR A 363 -10.05 7.54 37.60
C THR A 363 -11.08 8.66 37.46
N CYS A 364 -10.75 9.75 36.77
CA CYS A 364 -11.71 10.83 36.50
C CYS A 364 -12.94 10.34 35.70
N ILE A 365 -12.73 9.47 34.71
CA ILE A 365 -13.82 8.97 33.86
C ILE A 365 -14.51 7.69 34.37
N ALA A 366 -14.05 7.13 35.50
CA ALA A 366 -14.53 5.84 36.00
C ALA A 366 -16.05 5.80 36.29
N PRO A 367 -16.70 6.85 36.84
CA PRO A 367 -18.16 6.85 37.03
C PRO A 367 -18.94 6.70 35.72
N LEU A 368 -18.51 7.40 34.66
CA LEU A 368 -19.10 7.32 33.33
C LEU A 368 -18.91 5.92 32.74
N GLU A 369 -17.72 5.35 32.95
CA GLU A 369 -17.45 4.00 32.49
C GLU A 369 -18.28 2.93 33.21
N ARG A 370 -18.38 2.99 34.55
CA ARG A 370 -19.20 2.05 35.30
C ARG A 370 -20.63 2.08 34.78
N THR A 371 -21.17 3.29 34.59
CA THR A 371 -22.51 3.50 34.05
C THR A 371 -22.65 2.89 32.65
N LYS A 372 -21.66 3.11 31.76
CA LYS A 372 -21.61 2.47 30.44
C LYS A 372 -21.71 0.95 30.57
N ILE A 373 -20.85 0.32 31.39
CA ILE A 373 -20.81 -1.14 31.55
C ILE A 373 -22.16 -1.68 32.03
N LEU A 374 -22.78 -1.05 33.03
CA LEU A 374 -24.11 -1.44 33.55
C LEU A 374 -25.17 -1.46 32.44
N PHE A 375 -25.17 -0.46 31.57
CA PHE A 375 -26.06 -0.47 30.41
C PHE A 375 -25.66 -1.51 29.37
N GLN A 376 -24.38 -1.70 29.05
CA GLN A 376 -23.95 -2.66 28.01
C GLN A 376 -24.37 -4.11 28.32
N VAL A 377 -24.41 -4.48 29.60
CA VAL A 377 -24.78 -5.84 30.03
C VAL A 377 -26.26 -6.03 30.35
N SER A 378 -26.97 -4.92 30.60
CA SER A 378 -28.41 -4.94 30.87
C SER A 378 -29.23 -5.00 29.58
N ASN A 379 -30.49 -5.42 29.64
CA ASN A 379 -31.43 -5.34 28.51
C ASN A 379 -32.17 -3.98 28.43
N LYS A 380 -32.00 -3.09 29.41
CA LYS A 380 -32.71 -1.77 29.48
C LYS A 380 -32.29 -0.82 28.36
N PRO A 381 -33.16 -0.02 27.74
CA PRO A 381 -32.72 0.96 26.72
C PRO A 381 -31.68 1.95 27.27
N PHE A 382 -30.77 2.41 26.41
CA PHE A 382 -29.79 3.45 26.77
C PHE A 382 -30.26 4.84 26.30
N SER A 383 -30.11 5.83 27.17
CA SER A 383 -30.23 7.25 26.87
C SER A 383 -29.32 8.03 27.82
N LEU A 384 -28.76 9.16 27.40
CA LEU A 384 -27.90 9.99 28.26
C LEU A 384 -28.65 10.48 29.51
N ARG A 385 -29.95 10.78 29.40
CA ARG A 385 -30.79 11.13 30.55
C ARG A 385 -30.92 9.97 31.55
N LEU A 386 -31.10 8.75 31.04
CA LEU A 386 -31.16 7.54 31.88
C LEU A 386 -29.82 7.23 32.53
N ALA A 387 -28.71 7.47 31.83
CA ALA A 387 -27.36 7.33 32.37
C ALA A 387 -27.13 8.31 33.53
N GLY A 388 -27.49 9.58 33.36
CA GLY A 388 -27.43 10.58 34.43
C GLY A 388 -28.28 10.20 35.65
N ARG A 389 -29.53 9.76 35.42
CA ARG A 389 -30.41 9.26 36.50
C ARG A 389 -29.80 8.05 37.22
N LYS A 390 -29.19 7.11 36.50
CA LYS A 390 -28.53 5.95 37.12
C LYS A 390 -27.32 6.34 37.96
N ILE A 391 -26.54 7.37 37.56
CA ILE A 391 -25.45 7.91 38.38
C ILE A 391 -26.00 8.49 39.68
N VAL A 392 -27.04 9.31 39.61
CA VAL A 392 -27.71 9.90 40.79
C VAL A 392 -28.30 8.81 41.68
N GLN A 393 -28.96 7.81 41.08
CA GLN A 393 -29.50 6.65 41.79
C GLN A 393 -28.39 5.91 42.55
N VAL A 394 -27.29 5.57 41.89
CA VAL A 394 -26.14 4.89 42.52
C VAL A 394 -25.54 5.73 43.64
N TYR A 395 -25.46 7.05 43.46
CA TYR A 395 -24.98 7.96 44.49
C TYR A 395 -25.84 7.92 45.75
N HIS A 396 -27.17 7.93 45.61
CA HIS A 396 -28.10 7.88 46.75
C HIS A 396 -28.24 6.48 47.37
N GLU A 397 -28.28 5.42 46.56
CA GLU A 397 -28.52 4.05 47.05
C GLU A 397 -27.26 3.36 47.55
N GLU A 398 -26.13 3.51 46.85
CA GLU A 398 -24.89 2.79 47.17
C GLU A 398 -23.81 3.69 47.81
N GLY A 399 -23.91 5.01 47.61
CA GLY A 399 -22.95 6.01 48.10
C GLY A 399 -21.91 6.45 47.06
N PHE A 400 -21.30 7.61 47.29
CA PHE A 400 -20.39 8.30 46.37
C PHE A 400 -19.24 7.42 45.84
N THR A 401 -18.51 6.74 46.73
CA THR A 401 -17.33 5.93 46.36
C THR A 401 -17.66 4.75 45.47
N ARG A 402 -18.93 4.31 45.46
CA ARG A 402 -19.37 3.16 44.66
C ARG A 402 -19.41 3.45 43.17
N LEU A 403 -19.45 4.71 42.75
CA LEU A 403 -19.32 5.08 41.33
C LEU A 403 -18.01 4.56 40.70
N TRP A 404 -16.96 4.34 41.51
CA TRP A 404 -15.66 3.82 41.09
C TRP A 404 -15.49 2.29 41.20
N LYS A 405 -16.56 1.52 41.42
CA LYS A 405 -16.47 0.05 41.43
C LYS A 405 -15.82 -0.48 40.14
N GLY A 406 -14.81 -1.33 40.31
CA GLY A 406 -14.00 -1.88 39.22
C GLY A 406 -12.84 -0.98 38.75
N ASN A 407 -12.73 0.26 39.25
CA ASN A 407 -11.62 1.15 38.88
C ASN A 407 -10.27 0.62 39.35
N THR A 408 -10.20 -0.07 40.50
CA THR A 408 -8.96 -0.71 40.98
C THR A 408 -8.36 -1.67 39.95
N ALA A 409 -9.20 -2.50 39.31
CA ALA A 409 -8.74 -3.39 38.24
C ALA A 409 -8.32 -2.62 36.98
N THR A 410 -8.93 -1.46 36.72
CA THR A 410 -8.53 -0.57 35.62
C THR A 410 -7.14 -0.01 35.87
N ILE A 411 -6.88 0.51 37.07
CA ILE A 411 -5.58 1.07 37.49
C ILE A 411 -4.49 0.01 37.43
N LEU A 412 -4.74 -1.17 38.04
CA LEU A 412 -3.78 -2.29 38.05
C LEU A 412 -3.40 -2.77 36.64
N ARG A 413 -4.27 -2.54 35.65
CA ARG A 413 -4.01 -2.90 34.26
C ARG A 413 -3.10 -1.92 33.52
N VAL A 414 -3.14 -0.62 33.84
CA VAL A 414 -2.50 0.44 33.03
C VAL A 414 -1.01 0.18 32.83
N LEU A 415 -0.25 0.06 33.91
CA LEU A 415 1.19 -0.10 33.85
C LEU A 415 1.63 -1.43 33.21
N PRO A 416 1.10 -2.61 33.63
CA PRO A 416 1.47 -3.88 33.00
C PRO A 416 1.12 -3.94 31.51
N TYR A 417 0.00 -3.32 31.10
CA TYR A 417 -0.39 -3.29 29.70
C TYR A 417 0.60 -2.47 28.87
N SER A 418 0.91 -1.23 29.30
CA SER A 418 1.86 -0.37 28.59
C SER A 418 3.27 -0.97 28.56
N ALA A 419 3.74 -1.54 29.67
CA ALA A 419 5.05 -2.19 29.73
C ALA A 419 5.14 -3.39 28.78
N THR A 420 4.14 -4.28 28.81
CA THR A 420 4.10 -5.47 27.94
C THR A 420 3.97 -5.08 26.48
N GLN A 421 3.12 -4.11 26.16
CA GLN A 421 2.93 -3.63 24.79
C GLN A 421 4.22 -3.06 24.24
N PHE A 422 4.94 -2.24 25.01
CA PHE A 422 6.22 -1.69 24.58
C PHE A 422 7.28 -2.77 24.39
N ALA A 423 7.46 -3.66 25.38
CA ALA A 423 8.44 -4.75 25.30
C ALA A 423 8.16 -5.69 24.12
N SER A 424 6.89 -6.07 23.91
CA SER A 424 6.46 -6.92 22.81
C SER A 424 6.63 -6.22 21.47
N PHE A 425 6.31 -4.92 21.37
CA PHE A 425 6.52 -4.15 20.16
C PHE A 425 8.00 -4.15 19.76
N ARG A 426 8.91 -3.96 20.71
CA ARG A 426 10.36 -4.05 20.44
C ARG A 426 10.78 -5.44 19.97
N GLY A 427 10.30 -6.48 20.65
CA GLY A 427 10.58 -7.88 20.26
C GLY A 427 10.10 -8.18 18.83
N TYR A 428 8.83 -7.92 18.53
CA TYR A 428 8.27 -8.14 17.20
C TYR A 428 8.92 -7.27 16.13
N SER A 429 9.20 -6.00 16.45
CA SER A 429 9.92 -5.10 15.55
C SER A 429 11.30 -5.65 15.19
N HIS A 430 12.05 -6.17 16.17
CA HIS A 430 13.37 -6.74 15.94
C HIS A 430 13.30 -8.02 15.09
N LEU A 431 12.26 -8.84 15.25
CA LEU A 431 12.06 -10.06 14.45
C LEU A 431 11.76 -9.78 12.97
N VAL A 432 11.15 -8.64 12.65
CA VAL A 432 10.78 -8.28 11.27
C VAL A 432 11.74 -7.24 10.65
N MET A 433 12.69 -6.73 11.43
CA MET A 433 13.76 -5.85 10.94
C MET A 433 14.80 -6.67 10.19
N ILE A 434 15.20 -6.21 9.01
CA ILE A 434 16.26 -6.82 8.20
C ILE A 434 17.64 -6.41 8.75
N ASP A 435 17.77 -5.18 9.26
CA ASP A 435 18.97 -4.64 9.89
C ASP A 435 18.61 -3.57 10.96
N GLU A 436 19.55 -3.18 11.85
CA GLU A 436 19.33 -2.20 12.94
C GLU A 436 19.17 -0.73 12.46
N TYR A 437 19.41 -0.47 11.17
CA TYR A 437 19.43 0.86 10.56
C TYR A 437 18.22 1.12 9.65
N THR A 438 17.46 0.09 9.33
CA THR A 438 16.30 0.16 8.45
C THR A 438 15.01 0.33 9.25
N PRO A 439 14.26 1.43 9.07
CA PRO A 439 12.97 1.60 9.70
C PRO A 439 11.95 0.61 9.13
N LEU A 440 11.14 0.04 10.01
CA LEU A 440 10.00 -0.79 9.67
C LEU A 440 9.07 -0.11 8.64
N THR A 441 8.62 -0.87 7.64
CA THR A 441 7.57 -0.41 6.70
C THR A 441 6.25 -0.13 7.45
N PRO A 442 5.33 0.68 6.89
CA PRO A 442 4.04 0.94 7.52
C PRO A 442 3.27 -0.34 7.91
N LEU A 443 3.29 -1.35 7.03
CA LEU A 443 2.65 -2.64 7.29
C LEU A 443 3.37 -3.41 8.42
N GLN A 444 4.71 -3.46 8.41
CA GLN A 444 5.47 -4.11 9.49
C GLN A 444 5.26 -3.43 10.85
N ARG A 445 5.20 -2.09 10.90
CA ARG A 445 4.87 -1.32 12.11
C ARG A 445 3.46 -1.64 12.60
N PHE A 446 2.50 -1.68 11.67
CA PHE A 446 1.12 -2.01 11.98
C PHE A 446 0.99 -3.42 12.56
N LEU A 447 1.58 -4.42 11.91
CA LEU A 447 1.53 -5.81 12.36
C LEU A 447 2.27 -6.00 13.69
N SER A 448 3.46 -5.42 13.85
CA SER A 448 4.21 -5.45 15.12
C SER A 448 3.43 -4.76 16.25
N GLY A 449 2.81 -3.62 15.96
CA GLY A 449 1.96 -2.89 16.90
C GLY A 449 0.70 -3.67 17.29
N ALA A 450 0.04 -4.31 16.33
CA ALA A 450 -1.14 -5.13 16.56
C ALA A 450 -0.81 -6.39 17.36
N ALA A 451 0.28 -7.10 17.01
CA ALA A 451 0.76 -8.26 17.75
C ALA A 451 1.16 -7.89 19.19
N ALA A 452 1.83 -6.75 19.37
CA ALA A 452 2.17 -6.22 20.68
C ALA A 452 0.93 -5.89 21.52
N GLY A 453 -0.06 -5.21 20.92
CA GLY A 453 -1.33 -4.90 21.57
C GLY A 453 -2.14 -6.16 21.93
N ALA A 454 -2.14 -7.17 21.06
CA ALA A 454 -2.74 -8.47 21.32
C ALA A 454 -2.06 -9.18 22.50
N THR A 455 -0.73 -9.21 22.51
CA THR A 455 0.09 -9.82 23.58
C THR A 455 -0.19 -9.16 24.93
N ALA A 456 -0.14 -7.82 24.98
CA ALA A 456 -0.47 -7.06 26.18
C ALA A 456 -1.93 -7.26 26.61
N THR A 457 -2.86 -7.40 25.66
CA THR A 457 -4.27 -7.68 25.93
C THR A 457 -4.44 -9.05 26.57
N VAL A 458 -3.84 -10.10 26.01
CA VAL A 458 -3.91 -11.47 26.57
C VAL A 458 -3.36 -11.49 27.99
N LEU A 459 -2.16 -10.93 28.21
CA LEU A 459 -1.50 -10.95 29.51
C LEU A 459 -2.30 -10.21 30.59
N THR A 460 -2.90 -9.07 30.24
CA THR A 460 -3.64 -8.23 31.20
C THR A 460 -5.16 -8.42 31.17
N TYR A 461 -5.66 -9.37 30.38
CA TYR A 461 -7.09 -9.62 30.21
C TYR A 461 -7.83 -9.91 31.52
N PRO A 462 -7.25 -10.65 32.50
CA PRO A 462 -7.91 -10.92 33.78
C PRO A 462 -8.37 -9.64 34.52
N PHE A 463 -7.60 -8.55 34.43
CA PHE A 463 -7.99 -7.26 35.02
C PHE A 463 -9.16 -6.60 34.29
N ASP A 464 -9.25 -6.77 32.97
CA ASP A 464 -10.40 -6.28 32.20
C ASP A 464 -11.69 -7.04 32.55
N PHE A 465 -11.58 -8.35 32.70
CA PHE A 465 -12.68 -9.19 33.14
C PHE A 465 -13.14 -8.81 34.56
N LEU A 466 -12.19 -8.67 35.50
CA LEU A 466 -12.46 -8.25 36.88
C LEU A 466 -13.16 -6.89 36.95
N ARG A 467 -12.70 -5.92 36.15
CA ARG A 467 -13.33 -4.60 36.04
C ARG A 467 -14.82 -4.72 35.71
N THR A 468 -15.16 -5.52 34.69
CA THR A 468 -16.56 -5.75 34.30
C THR A 468 -17.35 -6.42 35.41
N ARG A 469 -16.85 -7.53 35.98
CA ARG A 469 -17.57 -8.28 37.04
C ARG A 469 -17.79 -7.44 38.29
N MET A 470 -16.80 -6.65 38.70
CA MET A 470 -16.92 -5.77 39.87
C MET A 470 -17.86 -4.58 39.62
N ALA A 471 -17.93 -4.08 38.39
CA ALA A 471 -18.81 -2.96 38.04
C ALA A 471 -20.30 -3.33 38.07
N ILE A 472 -20.64 -4.58 37.71
CA ILE A 472 -22.02 -5.07 37.53
C ILE A 472 -22.70 -5.45 38.86
N ARG A 473 -21.96 -5.94 39.85
CA ARG A 473 -22.56 -6.40 41.11
C ARG A 473 -23.00 -5.22 42.00
N GLU A 474 -24.31 -5.16 42.25
CA GLU A 474 -24.99 -4.17 43.11
C GLU A 474 -25.45 -4.84 44.43
N GLY A 475 -25.68 -4.05 45.49
CA GLY A 475 -26.20 -4.53 46.77
C GLY A 475 -25.29 -5.53 47.52
N GLU A 476 -25.89 -6.51 48.20
CA GLU A 476 -25.20 -7.52 49.04
C GLU A 476 -24.25 -8.43 48.25
N SER A 477 -24.46 -8.58 46.94
CA SER A 477 -23.61 -9.38 46.06
C SER A 477 -22.25 -8.72 45.73
N THR A 478 -21.99 -7.52 46.25
CA THR A 478 -20.82 -6.70 45.94
C THR A 478 -19.51 -7.29 46.50
N TYR A 479 -18.48 -7.39 45.65
CA TYR A 479 -17.14 -7.72 46.12
C TYR A 479 -16.52 -6.58 46.93
N LYS A 480 -16.02 -6.88 48.12
CA LYS A 480 -15.38 -5.89 49.02
C LYS A 480 -14.08 -5.34 48.43
N ASN A 481 -13.27 -6.21 47.82
CA ASN A 481 -12.02 -5.86 47.17
C ASN A 481 -11.72 -6.83 46.01
N ILE A 482 -10.67 -6.52 45.23
CA ILE A 482 -10.31 -7.32 44.05
C ILE A 482 -9.86 -8.75 44.41
N LEU A 483 -9.22 -8.96 45.57
CA LEU A 483 -8.77 -10.28 46.01
C LEU A 483 -9.95 -11.20 46.34
N VAL A 484 -10.98 -10.67 47.02
CA VAL A 484 -12.23 -11.37 47.29
C VAL A 484 -12.93 -11.72 45.98
N ALA A 485 -12.94 -10.80 45.00
CA ALA A 485 -13.49 -11.08 43.68
C ALA A 485 -12.75 -12.22 42.98
N ILE A 486 -11.41 -12.19 42.97
CA ILE A 486 -10.57 -13.25 42.38
C ILE A 486 -10.86 -14.60 43.05
N LYS A 487 -10.76 -14.67 44.39
CA LYS A 487 -10.96 -15.92 45.14
C LYS A 487 -12.36 -16.48 44.93
N SER A 488 -13.38 -15.61 44.91
CA SER A 488 -14.76 -16.02 44.66
C SER A 488 -14.92 -16.60 43.25
N ILE A 489 -14.44 -15.90 42.22
CA ILE A 489 -14.58 -16.33 40.83
C ILE A 489 -13.82 -17.63 40.58
N VAL A 490 -12.58 -17.75 41.08
CA VAL A 490 -11.79 -18.98 40.94
C VAL A 490 -12.51 -20.17 41.57
N ARG A 491 -13.11 -20.00 42.75
CA ARG A 491 -13.84 -21.07 43.45
C ARG A 491 -15.17 -21.44 42.78
N SER A 492 -15.90 -20.47 42.23
CA SER A 492 -17.25 -20.72 41.68
C SER A 492 -17.27 -21.00 40.18
N GLU A 493 -16.34 -20.42 39.42
CA GLU A 493 -16.35 -20.40 37.95
C GLU A 493 -15.04 -20.91 37.34
N GLY A 494 -13.99 -21.14 38.13
CA GLY A 494 -12.68 -21.58 37.64
C GLY A 494 -11.82 -20.49 37.00
N VAL A 495 -10.54 -20.82 36.77
CA VAL A 495 -9.50 -19.86 36.32
C VAL A 495 -9.65 -19.47 34.84
N ILE A 496 -10.16 -20.37 34.00
CA ILE A 496 -10.35 -20.08 32.56
C ILE A 496 -11.37 -18.94 32.36
N THR A 497 -12.26 -18.73 33.33
CA THR A 497 -13.31 -17.70 33.26
C THR A 497 -12.81 -16.29 33.08
N PHE A 498 -11.63 -15.99 33.61
CA PHE A 498 -11.01 -14.68 33.45
C PHE A 498 -10.78 -14.30 31.98
N TYR A 499 -10.76 -15.27 31.05
CA TYR A 499 -10.56 -15.07 29.62
C TYR A 499 -11.85 -15.10 28.79
N SER A 500 -13.02 -15.12 29.43
CA SER A 500 -14.31 -15.10 28.73
C SER A 500 -14.49 -13.79 27.95
N GLY A 501 -14.64 -13.91 26.63
CA GLY A 501 -14.74 -12.77 25.72
C GLY A 501 -13.40 -12.27 25.16
N LEU A 502 -12.27 -12.95 25.43
CA LEU A 502 -10.96 -12.56 24.92
C LEU A 502 -10.93 -12.51 23.39
N TYR A 503 -11.46 -13.53 22.71
CA TYR A 503 -11.50 -13.56 21.24
C TYR A 503 -12.27 -12.37 20.64
N ALA A 504 -13.40 -11.98 21.24
CA ALA A 504 -14.16 -10.80 20.79
C ALA A 504 -13.34 -9.52 20.97
N ALA A 505 -12.54 -9.43 22.04
CA ALA A 505 -11.61 -8.33 22.23
C ALA A 505 -10.51 -8.30 21.16
N LEU A 506 -9.87 -9.43 20.89
CA LEU A 506 -8.74 -9.54 19.94
C LEU A 506 -9.18 -9.26 18.50
N ILE A 507 -10.29 -9.85 18.06
CA ILE A 507 -10.86 -9.61 16.73
C ILE A 507 -11.20 -8.13 16.53
N GLY A 508 -11.62 -7.43 17.60
CA GLY A 508 -11.93 -6.01 17.54
C GLY A 508 -10.70 -5.09 17.40
N VAL A 509 -9.50 -5.54 17.78
CA VAL A 509 -8.29 -4.69 17.76
C VAL A 509 -7.89 -4.31 16.34
N LEU A 510 -7.82 -5.29 15.42
CA LEU A 510 -7.33 -5.05 14.07
C LEU A 510 -8.22 -4.06 13.28
N PRO A 511 -9.55 -4.24 13.21
CA PRO A 511 -10.43 -3.29 12.53
C PRO A 511 -10.42 -1.91 13.20
N TYR A 512 -10.33 -1.86 14.54
CA TYR A 512 -10.26 -0.59 15.26
C TYR A 512 -9.02 0.19 14.85
N SER A 513 -7.85 -0.44 14.88
CA SER A 513 -6.60 0.19 14.47
C SER A 513 -6.63 0.60 12.99
N GLY A 514 -7.06 -0.29 12.09
CA GLY A 514 -7.13 0.01 10.65
C GLY A 514 -8.03 1.20 10.34
N ILE A 515 -9.27 1.21 10.85
CA ILE A 515 -10.23 2.30 10.63
C ILE A 515 -9.71 3.61 11.27
N SER A 516 -9.14 3.54 12.47
CA SER A 516 -8.62 4.73 13.14
C SER A 516 -7.49 5.37 12.33
N TRP A 517 -6.55 4.59 11.81
CA TRP A 517 -5.47 5.12 10.97
C TRP A 517 -5.98 5.71 9.66
N MET A 518 -6.89 5.01 8.98
CA MET A 518 -7.52 5.48 7.74
C MET A 518 -8.20 6.83 7.96
N VAL A 519 -9.11 6.91 8.94
CA VAL A 519 -9.84 8.16 9.21
C VAL A 519 -8.90 9.27 9.67
N MET A 520 -7.89 8.95 10.50
CA MET A 520 -6.94 9.96 10.96
C MET A 520 -6.15 10.54 9.80
N ASP A 521 -5.67 9.70 8.88
CA ASP A 521 -4.89 10.17 7.73
C ASP A 521 -5.76 10.92 6.72
N THR A 522 -6.96 10.42 6.39
CA THR A 522 -7.93 11.14 5.54
C THR A 522 -8.29 12.51 6.12
N THR A 523 -8.61 12.58 7.43
CA THR A 523 -8.97 13.86 8.07
C THR A 523 -7.76 14.81 8.11
N ARG A 524 -6.56 14.28 8.32
CA ARG A 524 -5.33 15.07 8.31
C ARG A 524 -5.04 15.61 6.92
N GLN A 525 -5.15 14.79 5.87
CA GLN A 525 -4.99 15.21 4.48
C GLN A 525 -6.00 16.30 4.14
N PHE A 526 -7.27 16.15 4.54
CA PHE A 526 -8.27 17.19 4.36
C PHE A 526 -7.86 18.56 4.95
N PHE A 527 -7.34 18.58 6.18
CA PHE A 527 -6.84 19.84 6.76
C PHE A 527 -5.62 20.39 6.02
N GLN A 528 -4.72 19.53 5.54
CA GLN A 528 -3.56 19.97 4.78
C GLN A 528 -3.97 20.59 3.45
N ASP A 529 -4.84 19.92 2.69
CA ASP A 529 -5.15 20.27 1.30
C ASP A 529 -6.16 21.42 1.17
N TYR A 530 -7.10 21.54 2.11
CA TYR A 530 -8.25 22.45 1.98
C TYR A 530 -8.31 23.56 3.03
N VAL A 531 -7.56 23.44 4.13
CA VAL A 531 -7.59 24.43 5.23
C VAL A 531 -6.26 25.13 5.41
N ASN A 532 -5.15 24.44 5.16
CA ASN A 532 -3.81 24.92 5.46
C ASN A 532 -2.94 25.16 4.20
N ASP A 533 -3.51 25.11 3.00
CA ASP A 533 -2.83 25.33 1.71
C ASP A 533 -1.51 24.52 1.59
N GLY A 534 -1.58 23.21 1.87
CA GLY A 534 -0.45 22.28 1.84
C GLY A 534 0.38 22.23 3.12
N ARG A 535 0.17 23.13 4.09
CA ARG A 535 0.95 23.13 5.36
C ARG A 535 0.47 22.05 6.33
N SER A 536 1.39 21.57 7.17
CA SER A 536 1.11 20.52 8.15
C SER A 536 0.05 20.94 9.18
N ALA A 537 -0.84 20.01 9.55
CA ALA A 537 -1.90 20.25 10.52
C ALA A 537 -1.38 20.75 11.88
N SER A 538 -2.02 21.81 12.40
CA SER A 538 -1.73 22.38 13.72
C SER A 538 -1.98 21.36 14.84
N PRO A 539 -1.42 21.54 16.05
CA PRO A 539 -1.65 20.63 17.17
C PRO A 539 -3.15 20.41 17.47
N LEU A 540 -3.95 21.47 17.37
CA LEU A 540 -5.40 21.40 17.56
C LEU A 540 -6.08 20.59 16.43
N GLN A 541 -5.72 20.84 15.17
CA GLN A 541 -6.24 20.08 14.04
C GLN A 541 -5.87 18.58 14.13
N ARG A 542 -4.65 18.25 14.57
CA ARG A 542 -4.24 16.86 14.80
C ARG A 542 -5.04 16.20 15.92
N MET A 543 -5.36 16.94 16.99
CA MET A 543 -6.25 16.45 18.05
C MET A 543 -7.65 16.16 17.51
N VAL A 544 -8.19 17.03 16.65
CA VAL A 544 -9.48 16.81 15.98
C VAL A 544 -9.42 15.58 15.08
N CYS A 545 -8.37 15.41 14.27
CA CYS A 545 -8.18 14.22 13.43
C CYS A 545 -8.20 12.93 14.28
N GLY A 546 -7.44 12.93 15.38
CA GLY A 546 -7.39 11.79 16.30
C GLY A 546 -8.74 11.52 16.98
N ALA A 547 -9.48 12.56 17.39
CA ALA A 547 -10.79 12.42 18.00
C ALA A 547 -11.82 11.84 17.03
N THR A 548 -11.88 12.37 15.80
CA THR A 548 -12.78 11.90 14.73
C THR A 548 -12.47 10.45 14.36
N ALA A 549 -11.18 10.11 14.20
CA ALA A 549 -10.72 8.75 13.98
C ALA A 549 -11.16 7.80 15.09
N ALA A 550 -10.95 8.18 16.35
CA ALA A 550 -11.34 7.35 17.48
C ALA A 550 -12.86 7.16 17.56
N ILE A 551 -13.67 8.18 17.25
CA ILE A 551 -15.13 8.11 17.25
C ILE A 551 -15.64 7.14 16.17
N ILE A 552 -15.15 7.28 14.94
CA ILE A 552 -15.58 6.44 13.82
C ILE A 552 -15.13 4.99 14.04
N ALA A 553 -13.85 4.77 14.35
CA ALA A 553 -13.32 3.42 14.60
C ALA A 553 -14.04 2.72 15.76
N GLN A 554 -14.33 3.45 16.85
CA GLN A 554 -15.11 2.89 17.97
C GLN A 554 -16.53 2.55 17.53
N THR A 555 -17.18 3.37 16.71
CA THR A 555 -18.57 3.14 16.28
C THR A 555 -18.67 1.89 15.41
N CYS A 556 -17.73 1.69 14.48
CA CYS A 556 -17.68 0.49 13.63
C CYS A 556 -17.39 -0.79 14.43
N THR A 557 -16.51 -0.72 15.43
CA THR A 557 -16.10 -1.90 16.24
C THR A 557 -16.92 -2.12 17.50
N TYR A 558 -17.87 -1.24 17.81
CA TYR A 558 -18.68 -1.29 19.02
C TYR A 558 -19.51 -2.58 19.19
N PRO A 559 -20.07 -3.20 18.14
CA PRO A 559 -20.78 -4.49 18.29
C PRO A 559 -19.94 -5.58 18.96
N LEU A 560 -18.63 -5.64 18.66
CA LEU A 560 -17.71 -6.58 19.31
C LEU A 560 -17.44 -6.21 20.78
N ASP A 561 -17.46 -4.92 21.13
CA ASP A 561 -17.38 -4.49 22.54
C ASP A 561 -18.63 -4.93 23.32
N ILE A 562 -19.84 -4.83 22.73
CA ILE A 562 -21.06 -5.35 23.36
C ILE A 562 -20.99 -6.87 23.56
N VAL A 563 -20.63 -7.62 22.52
CA VAL A 563 -20.49 -9.08 22.61
C VAL A 563 -19.48 -9.45 23.69
N ARG A 564 -18.31 -8.81 23.69
CA ARG A 564 -17.29 -8.98 24.73
C ARG A 564 -17.86 -8.75 26.13
N ARG A 565 -18.57 -7.63 26.36
CA ARG A 565 -19.11 -7.29 27.69
C ARG A 565 -20.19 -8.28 28.16
N ARG A 566 -21.01 -8.80 27.25
CA ARG A 566 -21.99 -9.85 27.56
C ARG A 566 -21.32 -11.16 27.95
N MET A 567 -20.32 -11.59 27.16
CA MET A 567 -19.52 -12.77 27.48
C MET A 567 -18.74 -12.63 28.80
N GLN A 568 -18.29 -11.41 29.15
CA GLN A 568 -17.64 -11.14 30.44
C GLN A 568 -18.63 -11.10 31.61
N SER A 569 -19.90 -10.76 31.35
CA SER A 569 -20.93 -10.69 32.38
C SER A 569 -21.38 -12.06 32.85
N GLU A 570 -21.39 -13.06 31.97
CA GLU A 570 -21.79 -14.44 32.25
C GLU A 570 -20.55 -15.31 32.51
N GLY A 571 -20.31 -15.66 33.77
CA GLY A 571 -19.19 -16.53 34.17
C GLY A 571 -19.27 -17.94 33.57
N LEU A 572 -18.16 -18.72 33.58
CA LEU A 572 -18.28 -20.18 33.41
C LEU A 572 -18.87 -20.77 34.68
N GLY A 573 -20.19 -20.73 34.85
CA GLY A 573 -20.83 -21.51 35.92
C GLY A 573 -20.65 -23.02 35.68
N ASN A 574 -20.69 -23.81 36.77
CA ASN A 574 -20.61 -25.28 36.75
C ASN A 574 -21.82 -25.99 36.09
N HIS A 575 -22.81 -25.27 35.54
CA HIS A 575 -24.11 -25.83 35.14
C HIS A 575 -24.32 -25.99 33.62
N GLY A 576 -23.27 -25.87 32.81
CA GLY A 576 -23.28 -26.26 31.38
C GLY A 576 -24.16 -25.41 30.44
N ASN A 577 -25.20 -24.73 30.91
CA ASN A 577 -26.13 -23.97 30.08
C ASN A 577 -25.70 -22.50 29.94
N ARG A 578 -24.68 -22.28 29.09
CA ARG A 578 -24.17 -20.94 28.76
C ARG A 578 -25.01 -20.30 27.67
N ARG A 579 -25.51 -19.09 27.94
CA ARG A 579 -26.21 -18.29 26.94
C ARG A 579 -25.25 -17.69 25.90
N TYR A 580 -24.06 -17.25 26.32
CA TYR A 580 -23.07 -16.57 25.48
C TYR A 580 -21.81 -17.44 25.22
N ARG A 581 -21.99 -18.60 24.55
CA ARG A 581 -20.87 -19.54 24.26
C ARG A 581 -19.89 -19.07 23.19
N SER A 582 -20.39 -18.45 22.13
CA SER A 582 -19.59 -18.03 20.97
C SER A 582 -19.91 -16.59 20.59
N ILE A 583 -19.00 -15.94 19.85
CA ILE A 583 -19.18 -14.56 19.38
C ILE A 583 -20.43 -14.47 18.49
N LEU A 584 -20.54 -15.37 17.51
CA LEU A 584 -21.69 -15.44 16.59
C LEU A 584 -22.99 -15.80 17.32
N GLY A 585 -22.94 -16.73 18.27
CA GLY A 585 -24.10 -17.09 19.09
C GLY A 585 -24.59 -15.91 19.92
N THR A 586 -23.67 -15.20 20.58
CA THR A 586 -23.97 -14.01 21.39
C THR A 586 -24.56 -12.90 20.53
N PHE A 587 -23.99 -12.64 19.35
CA PHE A 587 -24.52 -11.68 18.40
C PHE A 587 -25.95 -12.02 17.99
N ARG A 588 -26.23 -13.28 17.63
CA ARG A 588 -27.58 -13.76 17.26
C ARG A 588 -28.57 -13.61 18.41
N VAL A 589 -28.17 -13.95 19.64
CA VAL A 589 -29.01 -13.80 20.84
C VAL A 589 -29.40 -12.34 21.05
N ILE A 590 -28.43 -11.41 20.98
CA ILE A 590 -28.70 -9.96 21.13
C ILE A 590 -29.60 -9.46 20.00
N ALA A 591 -29.30 -9.83 18.76
CA ALA A 591 -30.07 -9.38 17.60
C ALA A 591 -31.52 -9.88 17.64
N LYS A 592 -31.75 -11.14 18.06
CA LYS A 592 -33.08 -11.75 18.14
C LYS A 592 -33.91 -11.24 19.31
N GLU A 593 -33.31 -11.10 20.50
CA GLU A 593 -34.06 -10.77 21.71
C GLU A 593 -34.17 -9.27 22.00
N GLU A 594 -33.14 -8.49 21.65
CA GLU A 594 -33.09 -7.06 21.99
C GLU A 594 -33.12 -6.16 20.74
N GLY A 595 -32.87 -6.72 19.56
CA GLY A 595 -32.81 -6.04 18.27
C GLY A 595 -31.39 -5.57 17.89
N VAL A 596 -31.10 -5.51 16.59
CA VAL A 596 -29.77 -5.20 16.03
C VAL A 596 -29.22 -3.85 16.53
N ARG A 597 -30.08 -2.83 16.68
CA ARG A 597 -29.67 -1.49 17.17
C ARG A 597 -29.02 -1.55 18.57
N ARG A 598 -29.28 -2.59 19.37
CA ARG A 598 -28.71 -2.75 20.71
C ARG A 598 -27.22 -3.07 20.70
N LEU A 599 -26.67 -3.46 19.57
CA LEU A 599 -25.22 -3.62 19.40
C LEU A 599 -24.45 -2.29 19.49
N TRP A 600 -25.12 -1.13 19.43
CA TRP A 600 -24.52 0.21 19.61
C TRP A 600 -24.88 0.87 20.95
N LYS A 601 -25.44 0.09 21.87
CA LYS A 601 -25.95 0.62 23.14
C LYS A 601 -24.83 1.23 24.00
N GLY A 602 -24.93 2.52 24.27
CA GLY A 602 -23.95 3.26 25.08
C GLY A 602 -22.73 3.78 24.31
N VAL A 603 -22.72 3.67 22.97
CA VAL A 603 -21.61 4.18 22.14
C VAL A 603 -21.40 5.69 22.31
N THR A 604 -22.46 6.45 22.56
CA THR A 604 -22.36 7.89 22.83
C THR A 604 -21.58 8.21 24.10
N MET A 605 -21.57 7.31 25.09
CA MET A 605 -20.74 7.47 26.30
C MET A 605 -19.25 7.34 25.97
N ASN A 606 -18.90 6.51 24.99
CA ASN A 606 -17.54 6.42 24.47
C ASN A 606 -17.11 7.74 23.78
N TRP A 607 -18.01 8.35 22.99
CA TRP A 607 -17.75 9.63 22.32
C TRP A 607 -17.50 10.78 23.31
N ILE A 608 -18.18 10.79 24.45
CA ILE A 608 -18.01 11.81 25.49
C ILE A 608 -16.75 11.56 26.32
N LYS A 609 -16.58 10.35 26.86
CA LYS A 609 -15.48 10.07 27.81
C LYS A 609 -14.10 10.03 27.13
N GLY A 610 -14.04 9.71 25.84
CA GLY A 610 -12.79 9.57 25.09
C GLY A 610 -11.99 10.87 25.08
N PRO A 611 -12.54 11.98 24.54
CA PRO A 611 -11.90 13.29 24.56
C PRO A 611 -11.53 13.78 25.97
N ILE A 612 -12.41 13.59 26.96
CA ILE A 612 -12.15 13.98 28.36
C ILE A 612 -10.94 13.23 28.90
N SER A 613 -10.89 11.90 28.74
CA SER A 613 -9.77 11.08 29.19
C SER A 613 -8.46 11.48 28.51
N MET A 614 -8.51 11.81 27.21
CA MET A 614 -7.31 12.22 26.46
C MET A 614 -6.79 13.57 26.95
N GLY A 615 -7.68 14.56 27.10
CA GLY A 615 -7.31 15.89 27.59
C GLY A 615 -6.69 15.87 28.98
N ILE A 616 -7.28 15.12 29.92
CA ILE A 616 -6.74 14.95 31.27
C ILE A 616 -5.37 14.25 31.22
N SER A 617 -5.25 13.16 30.45
CA SER A 617 -3.99 12.43 30.35
C SER A 617 -2.87 13.31 29.79
N TYR A 618 -3.16 14.14 28.79
CA TYR A 618 -2.19 15.04 28.18
C TYR A 618 -1.76 16.16 29.15
N ALA A 619 -2.72 16.80 29.82
CA ALA A 619 -2.44 17.84 30.82
C ALA A 619 -1.61 17.31 31.99
N CYS A 620 -1.98 16.13 32.53
CA CYS A 620 -1.23 15.49 33.60
C CYS A 620 0.15 15.02 33.14
N TYR A 621 0.26 14.45 31.93
CA TYR A 621 1.55 14.02 31.40
C TYR A 621 2.53 15.19 31.32
N GLY A 622 2.13 16.34 30.76
CA GLY A 622 2.99 17.52 30.66
C GLY A 622 3.45 18.06 32.03
N ALA A 623 2.56 18.08 33.02
CA ALA A 623 2.91 18.49 34.39
C ALA A 623 3.88 17.51 35.07
N ILE A 624 3.66 16.21 34.88
CA ILE A 624 4.48 15.15 35.45
C ILE A 624 5.87 15.11 34.79
N GLU A 625 5.94 15.29 33.47
CA GLU A 625 7.18 15.35 32.69
C GLU A 625 8.07 16.50 33.15
N HIS A 626 7.48 17.69 33.38
CA HIS A 626 8.17 18.85 33.94
C HIS A 626 8.74 18.56 35.35
N TRP A 627 8.00 17.81 36.17
CA TRP A 627 8.42 17.45 37.52
C TRP A 627 9.54 16.41 37.56
N PHE A 628 9.53 15.43 36.63
CA PHE A 628 10.59 14.43 36.51
C PHE A 628 11.84 14.91 35.77
N GLY A 629 11.85 16.16 35.27
CA GLY A 629 12.98 16.72 34.52
C GLY A 629 13.29 15.94 33.24
N VAL A 630 12.29 15.27 32.65
CA VAL A 630 12.46 14.56 31.38
C VAL A 630 12.52 15.63 30.30
N SER A 631 13.73 16.10 29.99
CA SER A 631 13.96 16.99 28.86
C SER A 631 13.34 16.38 27.61
N LYS A 632 12.46 17.13 26.93
CA LYS A 632 11.89 16.75 25.63
C LYS A 632 13.02 16.20 24.76
N LEU A 633 13.01 14.90 24.50
CA LEU A 633 13.79 14.32 23.40
C LEU A 633 13.11 14.78 22.11
N GLN A 634 13.35 16.04 21.74
CA GLN A 634 13.03 16.55 20.41
C GLN A 634 13.94 15.85 19.39
N ASN A 635 13.33 15.62 18.24
CA ASN A 635 13.81 14.97 17.02
C ASN A 635 13.72 13.44 17.03
#